data_AF-A0AAW5U5L5-F1
#
_entry.id   AF-A0AAW5U5L5-F1
#
_cell.length_a   1.000
_cell.length_b   1.000
_cell.length_c   1.000
_cell.angle_alpha   90.00
_cell.angle_beta   90.00
_cell.angle_gamma   90.00
#
_symmetry.space_group_name_H-M   'P 1'
#
loop_
_entity.id
_entity.type
_entity.pdbx_description
1 polymer ?
#
loop_
_entity_poly.entity_id
_entity_poly.type
_entity_poly.pdbx_seq_one_letter_code
_entity_poly.pdbx_strand_id
1 'polypeptide(L)'
;MNRRKNRSQNRKKGICSKITAANVYFTICACVLIYTIAIPVLAMILEHCGEQTEAIITSNTSTWLHRWSVSCYMYEFGLNGQIYTGNSLIKEGESDKIGTKIKIYYFKNFPSFNRPLSYYDD
;
A
#
# COMPACT_ATOMS: atom_id res chain seq x y z
N MET A 1 6.47 -54.55 -18.27
CA MET A 1 7.42 -53.68 -17.54
C MET A 1 7.09 -52.17 -17.59
N ASN A 2 6.43 -51.66 -18.65
CA ASN A 2 6.15 -50.21 -18.82
C ASN A 2 5.14 -49.58 -17.85
N ARG A 3 4.10 -50.30 -17.39
CA ARG A 3 3.07 -49.73 -16.49
C ARG A 3 3.63 -49.28 -15.13
N ARG A 4 4.59 -50.01 -14.56
CA ARG A 4 5.24 -49.66 -13.28
C ARG A 4 6.14 -48.42 -13.40
N LYS A 5 6.88 -48.29 -14.51
CA LYS A 5 7.71 -47.09 -14.80
C LYS A 5 6.84 -45.83 -14.96
N ASN A 6 5.74 -45.91 -15.72
CA ASN A 6 4.82 -44.78 -15.91
C ASN A 6 4.14 -44.33 -14.60
N ARG A 7 3.74 -45.28 -13.74
CA ARG A 7 3.15 -44.95 -12.43
C ARG A 7 4.13 -44.25 -11.49
N SER A 8 5.41 -44.64 -11.52
CA SER A 8 6.49 -44.00 -10.74
C SER A 8 6.78 -42.58 -11.24
N GLN A 9 6.88 -42.37 -12.55
CA GLN A 9 7.08 -41.04 -13.14
C GLN A 9 5.91 -40.08 -12.84
N ASN A 10 4.66 -40.55 -12.96
CA ASN A 10 3.48 -39.74 -12.61
C ASN A 10 3.45 -39.37 -11.12
N ARG A 11 3.87 -40.28 -10.23
CA ARG A 11 3.99 -39.99 -8.78
C ARG A 11 5.08 -38.94 -8.50
N LYS A 12 6.24 -39.04 -9.15
CA LYS A 12 7.31 -38.02 -9.05
C LYS A 12 6.86 -36.66 -9.57
N LYS A 13 6.15 -36.61 -10.71
CA LYS A 13 5.56 -35.38 -11.27
C LYS A 13 4.52 -34.76 -10.32
N GLY A 14 3.69 -35.59 -9.69
CA GLY A 14 2.73 -35.15 -8.66
C GLY A 14 3.36 -34.61 -7.38
N ILE A 15 4.50 -35.16 -6.95
CA ILE A 15 5.25 -34.64 -5.80
C ILE A 15 5.94 -33.32 -6.16
N CYS A 16 6.58 -33.25 -7.33
CA CYS A 16 7.26 -32.04 -7.81
C CYS A 16 6.28 -30.85 -7.93
N SER A 17 5.11 -31.07 -8.55
CA SER A 17 4.08 -30.03 -8.67
C SER A 17 3.52 -29.54 -7.32
N LYS A 18 3.36 -30.42 -6.33
CA LYS A 18 2.97 -30.03 -4.97
C LYS A 18 4.04 -29.20 -4.25
N ILE A 19 5.32 -29.53 -4.42
CA ILE A 19 6.44 -28.75 -3.87
C ILE A 19 6.49 -27.37 -4.55
N THR A 20 6.32 -27.30 -5.86
CA THR A 20 6.24 -26.01 -6.58
C THR A 20 5.07 -25.17 -6.09
N ALA A 21 3.88 -25.74 -5.91
CA ALA A 21 2.72 -25.02 -5.39
C ALA A 21 2.95 -24.52 -3.95
N ALA A 22 3.56 -25.34 -3.09
CA ALA A 22 3.91 -24.94 -1.72
C ALA A 22 4.93 -23.80 -1.70
N ASN A 23 5.95 -23.85 -2.56
CA ASN A 23 6.94 -22.78 -2.67
C ASN A 23 6.31 -21.47 -3.18
N VAL A 24 5.43 -21.53 -4.18
CA VAL A 24 4.70 -20.34 -4.68
C VAL A 24 3.85 -19.74 -3.57
N TYR A 25 3.10 -20.57 -2.84
CA TYR A 25 2.30 -20.10 -1.70
C TYR A 25 3.18 -19.46 -0.62
N PHE A 26 4.29 -20.10 -0.26
CA PHE A 26 5.24 -19.58 0.71
C PHE A 26 5.81 -18.22 0.28
N THR A 27 6.19 -18.07 -0.99
CA THR A 27 6.67 -16.78 -1.54
C THR A 27 5.60 -15.70 -1.43
N ILE A 28 4.34 -16.00 -1.77
CA ILE A 28 3.23 -15.05 -1.63
C ILE A 28 3.06 -14.62 -0.16
N CYS A 29 3.05 -15.58 0.77
CA CYS A 29 2.95 -15.28 2.20
C CYS A 29 4.11 -14.42 2.69
N ALA A 30 5.35 -14.74 2.29
CA ALA A 30 6.52 -13.95 2.63
C ALA A 30 6.42 -12.51 2.10
N CYS A 31 5.97 -12.31 0.86
CA CYS A 31 5.76 -10.99 0.29
C CYS A 31 4.71 -10.18 1.06
N VAL A 32 3.60 -10.82 1.46
CA VAL A 32 2.56 -10.16 2.28
C VAL A 32 3.13 -9.74 3.63
N LEU A 33 3.88 -10.61 4.31
CA LEU A 33 4.52 -10.30 5.59
C LEU A 33 5.51 -9.13 5.46
N ILE A 34 6.38 -9.18 4.45
CA ILE A 34 7.33 -8.10 4.16
C ILE A 34 6.57 -6.79 3.92
N TYR A 35 5.50 -6.80 3.15
CA TYR A 35 4.69 -5.60 2.89
C TYR A 35 4.08 -5.04 4.18
N THR A 36 3.51 -5.90 5.03
CA THR A 36 2.90 -5.46 6.30
C THR A 36 3.89 -4.84 7.29
N ILE A 37 5.17 -5.24 7.23
CA ILE A 37 6.23 -4.68 8.08
C ILE A 37 6.87 -3.45 7.42
N ALA A 38 7.03 -3.46 6.09
CA ALA A 38 7.69 -2.39 5.37
C ALA A 38 6.91 -1.07 5.44
N ILE A 39 5.58 -1.10 5.32
CA ILE A 39 4.75 0.11 5.34
C ILE A 39 4.87 0.92 6.65
N PRO A 40 4.71 0.35 7.86
CA PRO A 40 4.86 1.09 9.11
C PRO A 40 6.29 1.56 9.34
N VAL A 41 7.30 0.76 8.98
CA VAL A 41 8.70 1.19 9.04
C VAL A 41 8.94 2.39 8.14
N LEU A 42 8.41 2.36 6.92
CA LEU A 42 8.54 3.44 5.96
C LEU A 42 7.79 4.71 6.43
N ALA A 43 6.67 4.56 7.15
CA ALA A 43 5.97 5.67 7.79
C ALA A 43 6.81 6.30 8.92
N MET A 44 7.40 5.50 9.82
CA MET A 44 8.31 6.04 10.86
C MET A 44 9.51 6.77 10.26
N ILE A 45 10.10 6.22 9.19
CA ILE A 45 11.20 6.91 8.48
C ILE A 45 10.71 8.20 7.83
N LEU A 46 9.48 8.21 7.29
CA LEU A 46 8.91 9.39 6.65
C LEU A 46 8.70 10.54 7.66
N GLU A 47 8.30 10.24 8.89
CA GLU A 47 8.15 11.23 9.95
C GLU A 47 9.46 11.97 10.26
N HIS A 48 10.58 11.23 10.31
CA HIS A 48 11.88 11.80 10.70
C HIS A 48 12.72 12.33 9.53
N CYS A 49 12.56 11.76 8.34
CA CYS A 49 13.41 12.06 7.18
C CYS A 49 12.62 12.62 5.99
N GLY A 50 11.29 12.73 6.09
CA GLY A 50 10.45 13.29 5.04
C GLY A 50 10.63 14.80 4.90
N GLU A 51 10.42 15.29 3.68
CA GLU A 51 10.26 16.73 3.43
C GLU A 51 8.80 17.13 3.69
N GLN A 52 8.59 18.37 4.15
CA GLN A 52 7.25 18.92 4.36
C GLN A 52 6.81 19.75 3.15
N THR A 53 5.53 19.64 2.79
CA THR A 53 4.89 20.54 1.82
C THR A 53 3.41 20.74 2.14
N GLU A 54 2.79 21.70 1.48
CA GLU A 54 1.34 21.91 1.54
C GLU A 54 0.64 21.08 0.47
N ALA A 55 -0.48 20.48 0.86
CA ALA A 55 -1.39 19.77 -0.03
C ALA A 55 -2.81 20.34 0.13
N ILE A 56 -3.61 20.29 -0.93
CA ILE A 56 -5.00 20.77 -0.94
C ILE A 56 -5.93 19.57 -0.87
N ILE A 57 -6.90 19.60 0.04
CA ILE A 57 -7.93 18.56 0.10
C ILE A 57 -8.88 18.69 -1.09
N THR A 58 -9.10 17.59 -1.77
CA THR A 58 -9.95 17.46 -2.94
C THR A 58 -11.29 16.83 -2.56
N SER A 59 -12.28 16.94 -3.44
CA SER A 59 -13.56 16.24 -3.30
C SER A 59 -13.48 14.74 -3.61
N ASN A 60 -12.32 14.22 -4.04
CA ASN A 60 -12.13 12.81 -4.34
C ASN A 60 -12.04 12.00 -3.04
N THR A 61 -12.56 10.78 -3.03
CA THR A 61 -12.51 9.90 -1.86
C THR A 61 -11.68 8.65 -2.12
N SER A 62 -11.08 8.10 -1.06
CA SER A 62 -10.38 6.81 -1.14
C SER A 62 -11.41 5.67 -1.32
N THR A 63 -11.45 5.06 -2.50
CA THR A 63 -12.57 4.21 -2.97
C THR A 63 -12.39 2.70 -2.78
N TRP A 64 -11.34 2.22 -2.11
CA TRP A 64 -10.97 0.81 -2.32
C TRP A 64 -11.77 -0.22 -1.50
N LEU A 65 -12.20 0.07 -0.27
CA LEU A 65 -12.88 -0.91 0.60
C LEU A 65 -14.00 -0.31 1.47
N HIS A 66 -14.99 0.34 0.85
CA HIS A 66 -16.13 1.00 1.53
C HIS A 66 -16.88 0.13 2.56
N ARG A 67 -16.80 -1.20 2.50
CA ARG A 67 -17.52 -2.08 3.45
C ARG A 67 -16.84 -2.17 4.84
N TRP A 68 -15.53 -1.98 4.90
CA TRP A 68 -14.74 -2.24 6.13
C TRP A 68 -13.85 -1.06 6.55
N SER A 69 -13.72 -0.03 5.71
CA SER A 69 -12.96 1.18 6.02
C SER A 69 -13.82 2.42 5.83
N VAL A 70 -13.67 3.40 6.74
CA VAL A 70 -14.27 4.72 6.58
C VAL A 70 -13.63 5.39 5.36
N SER A 71 -14.47 5.87 4.44
CA SER A 71 -14.02 6.65 3.29
C SER A 71 -13.51 8.01 3.75
N CYS A 72 -12.33 8.40 3.28
CA CYS A 72 -11.75 9.70 3.56
C CYS A 72 -11.56 10.48 2.26
N TYR A 73 -11.56 11.81 2.36
CA TYR A 73 -11.14 12.66 1.27
C TYR A 73 -9.66 12.45 0.94
N MET A 74 -9.31 12.73 -0.31
CA MET A 74 -7.93 12.73 -0.78
C MET A 74 -7.40 14.15 -0.81
N TYR A 75 -6.10 14.32 -0.59
CA TYR A 75 -5.41 15.56 -0.91
C TYR A 75 -4.58 15.41 -2.18
N GLU A 76 -4.20 16.54 -2.76
CA GLU A 76 -3.24 16.61 -3.86
C GLU A 76 -2.15 17.66 -3.58
N PHE A 77 -0.95 17.41 -4.08
CA PHE A 77 0.16 18.37 -4.06
C PHE A 77 1.00 18.26 -5.33
N GLY A 78 1.55 19.38 -5.77
CA GLY A 78 2.39 19.46 -6.96
C GLY A 78 3.87 19.40 -6.60
N LEU A 79 4.65 18.57 -7.30
CA LEU A 79 6.11 18.53 -7.21
C LEU A 79 6.68 18.33 -8.62
N ASN A 80 7.58 19.23 -9.05
CA ASN A 80 8.24 19.17 -10.36
C ASN A 80 7.27 19.01 -11.55
N GLY A 81 6.11 19.67 -11.50
CA GLY A 81 5.09 19.59 -12.55
C GLY A 81 4.25 18.30 -12.54
N GLN A 82 4.48 17.39 -11.60
CA GLN A 82 3.65 16.20 -11.36
C GLN A 82 2.73 16.42 -10.16
N ILE A 83 1.54 15.83 -10.21
CA ILE A 83 0.57 15.86 -9.11
C ILE A 83 0.61 14.51 -8.41
N TYR A 84 0.74 14.55 -7.08
CA TYR A 84 0.69 13.39 -6.21
C TYR A 84 -0.52 13.51 -5.31
N THR A 85 -1.07 12.36 -4.91
CA THR A 85 -2.24 12.31 -4.04
C THR A 85 -2.02 11.39 -2.85
N GLY A 86 -2.81 11.60 -1.81
CA GLY A 86 -2.78 10.82 -0.59
C GLY A 86 -4.11 10.90 0.16
N ASN A 87 -4.30 10.01 1.14
CA ASN A 87 -5.48 10.03 2.01
C ASN A 87 -5.30 11.12 3.09
N SER A 88 -6.27 12.02 3.25
CA SER A 88 -6.19 13.14 4.20
C SER A 88 -6.52 12.77 5.64
N LEU A 89 -7.02 11.56 5.88
CA LEU A 89 -7.62 11.09 7.15
C LEU A 89 -8.92 11.82 7.55
N ILE A 90 -9.42 12.74 6.72
CA ILE A 90 -10.67 13.46 6.93
C ILE A 90 -11.80 12.65 6.33
N LYS A 91 -12.83 12.37 7.14
CA LYS A 91 -13.92 11.47 6.75
C LYS A 91 -14.80 12.10 5.67
N GLU A 92 -15.30 11.26 4.79
CA GLU A 92 -16.37 11.61 3.86
C GLU A 92 -17.61 12.06 4.67
N GLY A 93 -18.07 13.28 4.42
CA GLY A 93 -19.09 13.97 5.23
C GLY A 93 -18.61 15.27 5.85
N GLU A 94 -17.30 15.44 6.05
CA GLU A 94 -16.67 16.70 6.48
C GLU A 94 -16.36 17.60 5.26
N SER A 95 -17.38 17.91 4.46
CA SER A 95 -17.21 18.63 3.20
C SER A 95 -16.71 20.07 3.37
N ASP A 96 -16.83 20.65 4.57
CA ASP A 96 -16.28 21.96 4.92
C ASP A 96 -14.74 22.01 4.83
N LYS A 97 -14.08 20.85 4.83
CA LYS A 97 -12.62 20.71 4.71
C LYS A 97 -12.13 20.69 3.27
N ILE A 98 -13.01 20.53 2.28
CA ILE A 98 -12.61 20.52 0.86
C ILE A 98 -12.03 21.89 0.47
N GLY A 99 -10.93 21.88 -0.27
CA GLY A 99 -10.20 23.09 -0.67
C GLY A 99 -9.30 23.67 0.42
N THR A 100 -9.34 23.13 1.64
CA THR A 100 -8.41 23.55 2.70
C THR A 100 -7.02 22.96 2.47
N LYS A 101 -6.01 23.67 2.95
CA LYS A 101 -4.61 23.25 2.88
C LYS A 101 -4.23 22.50 4.15
N ILE A 102 -3.54 21.38 3.97
CA ILE A 102 -2.92 20.60 5.04
C ILE A 102 -1.43 20.48 4.79
N LYS A 103 -0.66 20.28 5.86
CA LYS A 103 0.74 19.90 5.75
C LYS A 103 0.86 18.40 5.65
N ILE A 104 1.78 17.96 4.80
CA ILE A 104 2.10 16.56 4.60
C ILE A 104 3.62 16.34 4.69
N TYR A 105 4.02 15.12 5.00
CA TYR A 105 5.36 14.61 4.73
C TYR A 105 5.37 13.80 3.43
N TYR A 106 6.45 13.89 2.66
CA TYR A 106 6.71 13.03 1.50
C TYR A 106 8.21 12.70 1.39
N PHE A 107 8.53 11.58 0.72
CA PHE A 107 9.92 11.30 0.33
C PHE A 107 10.24 11.97 -1.00
N LYS A 108 11.28 12.79 -1.06
CA LYS A 108 11.72 13.48 -2.29
C LYS A 108 11.94 12.53 -3.49
N ASN A 109 12.57 11.38 -3.23
CA ASN A 109 12.86 10.38 -4.26
C ASN A 109 11.69 9.41 -4.51
N PHE A 110 10.66 9.44 -3.66
CA PHE A 110 9.47 8.60 -3.80
C PHE A 110 8.21 9.33 -3.30
N PRO A 111 7.77 10.42 -3.98
CA PRO A 111 6.73 11.31 -3.45
C PRO A 111 5.34 10.66 -3.35
N SER A 112 5.14 9.55 -4.05
CA SER A 112 3.93 8.72 -3.92
C SER A 112 3.77 8.10 -2.52
N PHE A 113 4.84 8.01 -1.73
CA PHE A 113 4.73 7.72 -0.31
C PHE A 113 4.71 9.03 0.47
N ASN A 114 3.50 9.39 0.90
CA ASN A 114 3.18 10.62 1.58
C ASN A 114 2.15 10.37 2.68
N ARG A 115 2.17 11.21 3.72
CA ARG A 115 1.25 11.15 4.85
C ARG A 115 0.94 12.57 5.35
N PRO A 116 -0.30 12.86 5.74
CA PRO A 116 -0.60 14.11 6.45
C PRO A 116 0.13 14.11 7.79
N LEU A 117 0.47 15.29 8.31
CA LEU A 117 1.11 15.40 9.63
C LEU A 117 0.27 14.75 10.73
N SER A 118 -1.06 14.90 10.65
CA SER A 118 -2.03 14.29 11.56
C SER A 118 -2.04 12.75 11.56
N TYR A 119 -1.30 12.11 10.66
CA TYR A 119 -1.09 10.66 10.71
C TYR A 119 -0.24 10.24 11.93
N TYR A 120 0.60 11.14 12.44
CA TYR A 120 1.52 10.90 13.57
C TYR A 120 1.03 11.57 14.86
N ASP A 121 -0.08 12.28 14.82
CA ASP A 121 -0.72 12.85 16.00
C ASP A 121 -1.55 11.71 16.65
N ASP A 122 -1.12 11.25 17.83
CA ASP A 122 -1.70 10.12 18.60
C ASP A 122 -3.23 10.18 18.78
#